data_AF-A0AAD5JNP4-F1
#
_entry.id   AF-A0AAD5JNP4-F1
#
_cell.length_a   1.000
_cell.length_b   1.000
_cell.length_c   1.000
_cell.angle_alpha   90.00
_cell.angle_beta   90.00
_cell.angle_gamma   90.00
#
_symmetry.space_group_name_H-M   'P 1'
#
loop_
_entity.id
_entity.type
_entity.pdbx_description
1 polymer ?
#
loop_
_entity_poly.entity_id
_entity_poly.type
_entity_poly.pdbx_seq_one_letter_code
_entity_poly.pdbx_strand_id
1 'polypeptide(L)'
;MTIIKSEIDIVPHVVAPGVSPFADYANSPEFSDIRFRIKPTGTLFYGHKAILSAMSPWFKALFTSGMRESYESVIDIDCVDTTIFSRLLHYCYTFNMDIQSVMDARAILEAADRFQLVRLRDEALRYMRQEITESNIWDIWAWSDMYDCERTRSACFRFVSSHFVELIKNPAWLRARPNVLKMALQIDEGIIPSEESLYESVVAWAKYGMIKKASLLLDDHPCHDVEVKETSVGNISSVAQQQNEEVDRKDQEKGGGADNDDNDQGVDKQSLRQKQPLNVVIQNDNNTNTNHGINSDGDDDVEEELFDDDFEDRRMDLAAILQYIRFPLIHPSFLVNVVEKDPFVMDLPGVRDLLFEAYRHHAVGDSVGILDNTSFRCKARHIKSDE
;
A
#
# COMPACT_ATOMS: atom_id res chain seq x y z
N MET A 1 -14.65 -35.69 -66.75
CA MET A 1 -14.82 -35.27 -65.35
C MET A 1 -13.54 -34.56 -64.94
N THR A 2 -13.53 -33.24 -65.03
CA THR A 2 -12.35 -32.42 -64.72
C THR A 2 -12.43 -32.07 -63.24
N ILE A 3 -11.51 -32.59 -62.44
CA ILE A 3 -11.40 -32.26 -61.01
C ILE A 3 -10.71 -30.90 -60.93
N ILE A 4 -11.48 -29.88 -60.54
CA ILE A 4 -10.95 -28.56 -60.21
C ILE A 4 -10.32 -28.70 -58.82
N LYS A 5 -8.99 -28.83 -58.77
CA LYS A 5 -8.25 -28.60 -57.52
C LYS A 5 -8.26 -27.10 -57.28
N SER A 6 -9.17 -26.62 -56.44
CA SER A 6 -9.04 -25.29 -55.84
C SER A 6 -7.88 -25.35 -54.85
N GLU A 7 -6.71 -24.85 -55.24
CA GLU A 7 -5.68 -24.43 -54.30
C GLU A 7 -6.30 -23.36 -53.41
N ILE A 8 -6.51 -23.70 -52.14
CA ILE A 8 -6.80 -22.73 -51.10
C ILE A 8 -5.46 -22.04 -50.83
N ASP A 9 -5.29 -20.84 -51.38
CA ASP A 9 -4.22 -19.94 -50.97
C ASP A 9 -4.45 -19.61 -49.49
N ILE A 10 -3.85 -20.39 -48.61
CA ILE A 10 -3.68 -20.03 -47.21
C ILE A 10 -2.61 -18.94 -47.22
N VAL A 11 -3.03 -17.69 -47.42
CA VAL A 11 -2.17 -16.54 -47.18
C VAL A 11 -1.90 -16.55 -45.68
N PRO A 12 -0.66 -16.82 -45.21
CA PRO A 12 -0.37 -16.72 -43.79
C PRO A 12 -0.59 -15.26 -43.42
N HIS A 13 -1.59 -15.00 -42.55
CA HIS A 13 -1.72 -13.71 -41.93
C HIS A 13 -0.48 -13.52 -41.06
N VAL A 14 0.50 -12.80 -41.58
CA VAL A 14 1.71 -12.43 -40.85
C VAL A 14 1.25 -11.47 -39.77
N VAL A 15 1.00 -11.99 -38.57
CA VAL A 15 0.78 -11.16 -37.39
C VAL A 15 2.06 -10.34 -37.20
N ALA A 16 1.93 -9.02 -37.19
CA ALA A 16 3.08 -8.13 -36.98
C ALA A 16 3.82 -8.54 -35.70
N PRO A 17 5.16 -8.59 -35.71
CA PRO A 17 5.92 -8.99 -34.53
C PRO A 17 5.54 -8.11 -33.33
N GLY A 18 5.03 -8.74 -32.27
CA GLY A 18 4.61 -8.07 -31.04
C GLY A 18 3.11 -7.98 -30.81
N VAL A 19 2.27 -8.26 -31.81
CA VAL A 19 0.81 -8.34 -31.62
C VAL A 19 0.43 -9.78 -31.32
N SER A 20 -0.33 -10.01 -30.24
CA SER A 20 -0.82 -11.35 -29.94
C SER A 20 -1.80 -11.80 -31.03
N PRO A 21 -1.68 -13.04 -31.56
CA PRO A 21 -2.64 -13.57 -32.53
C PRO A 21 -4.06 -13.70 -31.96
N PHE A 22 -4.22 -13.55 -30.64
CA PHE A 22 -5.50 -13.63 -29.97
C PHE A 22 -6.10 -12.27 -29.59
N ALA A 23 -5.45 -11.15 -29.94
CA ALA A 23 -5.91 -9.82 -29.53
C ALA A 23 -7.35 -9.53 -29.94
N ASP A 24 -7.75 -9.90 -31.16
CA ASP A 24 -9.10 -9.68 -31.69
C ASP A 24 -10.19 -10.51 -30.97
N TYR A 25 -9.79 -11.56 -30.24
CA TYR A 25 -10.71 -12.40 -29.46
C TYR A 25 -10.93 -11.87 -28.03
N ALA A 26 -10.25 -10.79 -27.62
CA ALA A 26 -10.46 -10.19 -26.32
C ALA A 26 -11.90 -9.67 -26.20
N ASN A 27 -12.67 -10.21 -25.26
CA ASN A 27 -14.09 -9.89 -25.06
C ASN A 27 -14.98 -10.09 -26.31
N SER A 28 -14.57 -10.95 -27.25
CA SER A 28 -15.36 -11.28 -28.44
C SER A 28 -16.32 -12.45 -28.16
N PRO A 29 -17.57 -12.40 -28.65
CA PRO A 29 -18.48 -13.55 -28.58
C PRO A 29 -18.10 -14.68 -29.55
N GLU A 30 -17.24 -14.41 -30.53
CA GLU A 30 -16.79 -15.41 -31.50
C GLU A 30 -15.94 -16.49 -30.82
N PHE A 31 -16.34 -17.76 -30.96
CA PHE A 31 -15.72 -18.93 -30.29
C PHE A 31 -15.71 -18.89 -28.76
N SER A 32 -16.36 -17.91 -28.13
CA SER A 32 -16.46 -17.81 -26.69
C SER A 32 -17.24 -19.00 -26.12
N ASP A 33 -16.63 -19.68 -25.15
CA ASP A 33 -17.16 -20.85 -24.45
C ASP A 33 -17.44 -20.57 -22.96
N ILE A 34 -17.25 -19.31 -22.53
CA ILE A 34 -17.55 -18.83 -21.18
C ILE A 34 -17.86 -17.34 -21.16
N ARG A 35 -18.74 -16.93 -20.24
CA ARG A 35 -19.03 -15.52 -19.97
C ARG A 35 -18.83 -15.20 -18.49
N PHE A 36 -18.46 -13.96 -18.19
CA PHE A 36 -18.33 -13.45 -16.83
C PHE A 36 -19.31 -12.32 -16.60
N ARG A 37 -20.03 -12.34 -15.49
CA ARG A 37 -20.87 -11.24 -15.05
C ARG A 37 -20.24 -10.58 -13.85
N ILE A 38 -19.86 -9.31 -13.96
CA ILE A 38 -19.22 -8.58 -12.86
C ILE A 38 -20.31 -7.95 -11.99
N LYS A 39 -20.32 -8.22 -10.68
CA LYS A 39 -21.24 -7.57 -9.73
C LYS A 39 -20.56 -6.37 -9.05
N PRO A 40 -21.31 -5.29 -8.72
CA PRO A 40 -22.77 -5.15 -8.84
C PRO A 40 -23.26 -4.64 -10.21
N THR A 41 -22.36 -4.24 -11.12
CA THR A 41 -22.72 -3.60 -12.39
C THR A 41 -23.58 -4.49 -13.31
N GLY A 42 -23.40 -5.82 -13.22
CA GLY A 42 -24.05 -6.81 -14.08
C GLY A 42 -23.43 -6.90 -15.48
N THR A 43 -22.31 -6.21 -15.73
CA THR A 43 -21.64 -6.17 -17.03
C THR A 43 -21.16 -7.55 -17.43
N LEU A 44 -21.44 -7.93 -18.68
CA LEU A 44 -21.07 -9.23 -19.25
C LEU A 44 -19.81 -9.13 -20.10
N PHE A 45 -18.87 -10.05 -19.87
CA PHE A 45 -17.67 -10.22 -20.66
C PHE A 45 -17.61 -11.62 -21.27
N TYR A 46 -17.09 -11.72 -22.49
CA TYR A 46 -16.86 -12.97 -23.20
C TYR A 46 -15.42 -13.45 -23.00
N GLY A 47 -15.24 -14.75 -22.79
CA GLY A 47 -13.93 -15.36 -22.61
C GLY A 47 -13.79 -16.68 -23.33
N HIS A 48 -12.54 -17.17 -23.33
CA HIS A 48 -12.14 -18.44 -23.93
C HIS A 48 -11.42 -19.28 -22.87
N LYS A 49 -12.01 -20.40 -22.45
CA LYS A 49 -11.50 -21.22 -21.35
C LYS A 49 -10.06 -21.66 -21.59
N ALA A 50 -9.72 -22.03 -22.82
CA ALA A 50 -8.37 -22.47 -23.19
C ALA A 50 -7.31 -21.38 -22.97
N ILE A 51 -7.57 -20.15 -23.43
CA ILE A 51 -6.65 -19.02 -23.30
C ILE A 51 -6.53 -18.62 -21.83
N LEU A 52 -7.65 -18.44 -21.14
CA LEU A 52 -7.67 -18.02 -19.74
C LEU A 52 -7.00 -19.05 -18.82
N SER A 53 -7.20 -20.35 -19.06
CA SER A 53 -6.52 -21.43 -18.31
C SER A 53 -5.01 -21.47 -18.53
N ALA A 54 -4.55 -21.10 -19.72
CA ALA A 54 -3.11 -21.02 -20.01
C ALA A 54 -2.46 -19.83 -19.30
N MET A 55 -3.21 -18.74 -19.14
CA MET A 55 -2.75 -17.49 -18.55
C MET A 55 -2.79 -17.47 -17.02
N SER A 56 -3.79 -18.13 -16.43
CA SER A 56 -4.08 -18.04 -15.00
C SER A 56 -4.37 -19.42 -14.41
N PRO A 57 -3.62 -19.83 -13.37
CA PRO A 57 -3.95 -21.03 -12.61
C PRO A 57 -5.33 -20.94 -11.92
N TRP A 58 -5.78 -19.74 -11.56
CA TRP A 58 -7.10 -19.52 -10.99
C TRP A 58 -8.21 -19.86 -11.98
N PHE A 59 -8.15 -19.33 -13.21
CA PHE A 59 -9.12 -19.67 -14.27
C PHE A 59 -9.06 -21.16 -14.60
N LYS A 60 -7.86 -21.75 -14.67
CA LYS A 60 -7.71 -23.19 -14.87
C LYS A 60 -8.42 -24.00 -13.79
N ALA A 61 -8.23 -23.64 -12.52
CA ALA A 61 -8.90 -24.29 -11.40
C ALA A 61 -10.42 -24.11 -11.48
N LEU A 62 -10.90 -22.90 -11.77
CA LEU A 62 -12.32 -22.59 -11.93
C LEU A 62 -13.00 -23.51 -12.96
N PHE A 63 -12.35 -23.77 -14.09
CA PHE A 63 -12.93 -24.60 -15.16
C PHE A 63 -12.72 -26.11 -14.98
N THR A 64 -11.86 -26.54 -14.06
CA THR A 64 -11.50 -27.96 -13.86
C THR A 64 -11.83 -28.50 -12.47
N SER A 65 -12.39 -27.68 -11.59
CA SER A 65 -12.68 -28.04 -10.19
C SER A 65 -13.75 -29.13 -10.02
N GLY A 66 -14.58 -29.36 -11.04
CA GLY A 66 -15.77 -30.22 -10.94
C GLY A 66 -16.88 -29.62 -10.06
N MET A 67 -16.74 -28.36 -9.64
CA MET A 67 -17.78 -27.62 -8.92
C MET A 67 -18.84 -27.08 -9.89
N ARG A 68 -19.95 -26.57 -9.37
CA ARG A 68 -21.09 -26.08 -10.18
C ARG A 68 -20.64 -25.09 -11.25
N GLU A 69 -19.76 -24.16 -10.86
CA GLU A 69 -19.20 -23.10 -11.70
C GLU A 69 -18.46 -23.64 -12.93
N SER A 70 -17.87 -24.85 -12.83
CA SER A 70 -17.18 -25.47 -13.96
C SER A 70 -18.13 -25.92 -15.10
N TYR A 71 -19.42 -26.11 -14.78
CA TYR A 71 -20.48 -26.48 -15.73
C TYR A 71 -21.34 -25.29 -16.17
N GLU A 72 -21.17 -24.11 -15.55
CA GLU A 72 -21.92 -22.91 -15.90
C GLU A 72 -21.36 -22.22 -17.16
N SER A 73 -22.26 -21.60 -17.93
CA SER A 73 -21.89 -20.81 -19.12
C SER A 73 -21.73 -19.32 -18.81
N VAL A 74 -22.12 -18.89 -17.60
CA VAL A 74 -21.96 -17.53 -17.08
C VAL A 74 -21.50 -17.65 -15.64
N ILE A 75 -20.36 -17.06 -15.31
CA ILE A 75 -19.80 -17.06 -13.96
C ILE A 75 -19.91 -15.66 -13.39
N ASP A 76 -20.49 -15.54 -12.20
CA ASP A 76 -20.52 -14.27 -11.48
C ASP A 76 -19.16 -14.03 -10.80
N ILE A 77 -18.62 -12.82 -10.97
CA ILE A 77 -17.41 -12.35 -10.30
C ILE A 77 -17.78 -11.12 -9.48
N ASP A 78 -17.53 -11.20 -8.18
CA ASP A 78 -17.83 -10.15 -7.22
C ASP A 78 -16.53 -9.47 -6.76
N CYS A 79 -16.61 -8.27 -6.17
CA CYS A 79 -15.48 -7.56 -5.55
C CYS A 79 -14.28 -7.27 -6.49
N VAL A 80 -14.54 -6.93 -7.76
CA VAL A 80 -13.54 -6.39 -8.70
C VAL A 80 -14.20 -5.29 -9.50
N ASP A 81 -13.52 -4.16 -9.66
CA ASP A 81 -14.00 -3.11 -10.53
C ASP A 81 -14.15 -3.61 -11.99
N THR A 82 -15.21 -3.16 -12.66
CA THR A 82 -15.55 -3.61 -14.02
C THR A 82 -14.49 -3.18 -15.03
N THR A 83 -13.90 -2.00 -14.85
CA THR A 83 -12.84 -1.46 -15.72
C THR A 83 -11.54 -2.24 -15.52
N ILE A 84 -11.17 -2.53 -14.26
CA ILE A 84 -10.01 -3.34 -13.93
C ILE A 84 -10.15 -4.76 -14.50
N PHE A 85 -11.32 -5.39 -14.35
CA PHE A 85 -11.56 -6.71 -14.93
C PHE A 85 -11.46 -6.70 -16.45
N SER A 86 -12.03 -5.69 -17.11
CA SER A 86 -11.92 -5.51 -18.57
C SER A 86 -10.47 -5.46 -19.04
N ARG A 87 -9.64 -4.66 -18.36
CA ARG A 87 -8.21 -4.51 -18.67
C ARG A 87 -7.41 -5.77 -18.39
N LEU A 88 -7.72 -6.47 -17.29
CA LEU A 88 -7.12 -7.76 -16.96
C LEU A 88 -7.48 -8.83 -18.00
N LEU A 89 -8.75 -8.86 -18.43
CA LEU A 89 -9.19 -9.74 -19.49
C LEU A 89 -8.43 -9.43 -20.78
N HIS A 90 -8.33 -8.17 -21.18
CA HIS A 90 -7.55 -7.75 -22.34
C HIS A 90 -6.07 -8.14 -22.23
N TYR A 91 -5.47 -8.00 -21.05
CA TYR A 91 -4.09 -8.44 -20.77
C TYR A 91 -3.91 -9.95 -21.01
N CYS A 92 -4.88 -10.79 -20.64
CA CYS A 92 -4.81 -12.23 -20.90
C CYS A 92 -4.70 -12.58 -22.40
N TYR A 93 -5.19 -11.72 -23.30
CA TYR A 93 -5.07 -11.93 -24.75
C TYR A 93 -3.86 -11.24 -25.34
N THR A 94 -3.45 -10.08 -24.81
CA THR A 94 -2.46 -9.21 -25.48
C THR A 94 -1.10 -9.16 -24.79
N PHE A 95 -1.01 -9.60 -23.52
CA PHE A 95 0.13 -9.37 -22.61
C PHE A 95 0.49 -7.90 -22.42
N ASN A 96 -0.39 -6.98 -22.79
CA ASN A 96 -0.17 -5.55 -22.66
C ASN A 96 -1.08 -4.99 -21.56
N MET A 97 -0.48 -4.26 -20.62
CA MET A 97 -1.18 -3.50 -19.59
C MET A 97 -0.61 -2.09 -19.57
N ASP A 98 -1.46 -1.11 -19.80
CA ASP A 98 -1.14 0.30 -19.62
C ASP A 98 -1.48 0.69 -18.19
N ILE A 99 -0.50 0.99 -17.34
CA ILE A 99 -0.71 1.38 -15.93
C ILE A 99 -0.55 2.90 -15.83
N GLN A 100 -1.56 3.58 -15.32
CA GLN A 100 -1.68 5.04 -15.46
C GLN A 100 -1.28 5.82 -14.20
N SER A 101 -1.43 5.22 -13.02
CA SER A 101 -1.13 5.84 -11.73
C SER A 101 -0.78 4.79 -10.68
N VAL A 102 -0.32 5.23 -9.50
CA VAL A 102 -0.05 4.33 -8.37
C VAL A 102 -1.35 3.70 -7.82
N MET A 103 -2.46 4.46 -7.80
CA MET A 103 -3.79 3.93 -7.44
C MET A 103 -4.23 2.83 -8.42
N ASP A 104 -4.03 3.08 -9.71
CA ASP A 104 -4.35 2.13 -10.75
C ASP A 104 -3.47 0.87 -10.64
N ALA A 105 -2.16 1.06 -10.42
CA ALA A 105 -1.23 -0.04 -10.16
C ALA A 105 -1.69 -0.89 -8.97
N ARG A 106 -2.22 -0.27 -7.91
CA ARG A 106 -2.74 -0.98 -6.74
C ARG A 106 -3.96 -1.83 -7.10
N ALA A 107 -4.95 -1.26 -7.78
CA ALA A 107 -6.15 -2.00 -8.17
C ALA A 107 -5.81 -3.18 -9.09
N ILE A 108 -4.86 -2.98 -10.02
CA ILE A 108 -4.33 -4.03 -10.89
C ILE A 108 -3.57 -5.09 -10.07
N LEU A 109 -2.77 -4.69 -9.09
CA LEU A 109 -2.01 -5.58 -8.24
C LEU A 109 -2.92 -6.54 -7.45
N GLU A 110 -3.97 -5.98 -6.81
CA GLU A 110 -4.97 -6.74 -6.05
C GLU A 110 -5.73 -7.72 -6.96
N ALA A 111 -6.17 -7.26 -8.13
CA ALA A 111 -6.82 -8.13 -9.11
C ALA A 111 -5.87 -9.22 -9.63
N ALA A 112 -4.63 -8.86 -9.99
CA ALA A 112 -3.65 -9.79 -10.53
C ALA A 112 -3.30 -10.89 -9.52
N ASP A 113 -3.18 -10.57 -8.23
CA ASP A 113 -2.95 -11.58 -7.20
C ASP A 113 -4.16 -12.51 -7.05
N ARG A 114 -5.37 -11.95 -6.97
CA ARG A 114 -6.62 -12.71 -6.88
C ARG A 114 -6.80 -13.70 -8.04
N PHE A 115 -6.56 -13.23 -9.27
CA PHE A 115 -6.64 -14.06 -10.47
C PHE A 115 -5.33 -14.80 -10.77
N GLN A 116 -4.35 -14.79 -9.87
CA GLN A 116 -3.08 -15.50 -9.97
C GLN A 116 -2.28 -15.21 -11.26
N LEU A 117 -2.34 -13.97 -11.74
CA LEU A 117 -1.58 -13.44 -12.87
C LEU A 117 -0.22 -12.90 -12.41
N VAL A 118 0.69 -13.81 -12.06
CA VAL A 118 2.00 -13.48 -11.45
C VAL A 118 2.79 -12.44 -12.24
N ARG A 119 2.82 -12.52 -13.58
CA ARG A 119 3.55 -11.57 -14.42
C ARG A 119 2.96 -10.15 -14.35
N LEU A 120 1.64 -10.04 -14.29
CA LEU A 120 0.96 -8.75 -14.18
C LEU A 120 1.15 -8.14 -12.78
N ARG A 121 1.10 -8.99 -11.75
CA ARG A 121 1.39 -8.60 -10.37
C ARG A 121 2.80 -8.01 -10.24
N ASP A 122 3.81 -8.70 -10.79
CA ASP A 122 5.20 -8.24 -10.77
C ASP A 122 5.39 -6.94 -11.58
N GLU A 123 4.62 -6.75 -12.65
CA GLU A 123 4.62 -5.53 -13.47
C GLU A 123 4.01 -4.34 -12.74
N ALA A 124 2.90 -4.53 -12.02
CA ALA A 124 2.31 -3.48 -11.19
C ALA A 124 3.28 -3.02 -10.08
N LEU A 125 3.95 -3.96 -9.41
CA LEU A 125 4.98 -3.66 -8.41
C LEU A 125 6.23 -3.02 -9.02
N ARG A 126 6.56 -3.34 -10.28
CA ARG A 126 7.64 -2.68 -11.03
C ARG A 126 7.28 -1.22 -11.30
N TYR A 127 6.05 -0.94 -11.72
CA TYR A 127 5.55 0.43 -11.93
C TYR A 127 5.61 1.23 -10.62
N MET A 128 5.02 0.72 -9.53
CA MET A 128 5.06 1.39 -8.22
C MET A 128 6.48 1.72 -7.78
N ARG A 129 7.44 0.80 -7.99
CA ARG A 129 8.85 1.04 -7.64
C ARG A 129 9.46 2.23 -8.39
N GLN A 130 9.01 2.54 -9.59
CA GLN A 130 9.50 3.67 -10.39
C GLN A 130 8.88 5.00 -9.92
N GLU A 131 7.69 4.93 -9.32
CA GLU A 131 6.90 6.08 -8.87
C GLU A 131 6.98 6.32 -7.35
N ILE A 132 8.06 5.89 -6.70
CA ILE A 132 8.27 6.11 -5.26
C ILE A 132 8.48 7.60 -4.97
N THR A 133 7.72 8.13 -4.02
CA THR A 133 7.81 9.50 -3.51
C THR A 133 7.73 9.51 -1.98
N GLU A 134 8.02 10.66 -1.36
CA GLU A 134 7.91 10.83 0.09
C GLU A 134 6.48 10.63 0.64
N SER A 135 5.45 10.85 -0.20
CA SER A 135 4.05 10.76 0.20
C SER A 135 3.46 9.36 0.11
N ASN A 136 4.02 8.49 -0.76
CA ASN A 136 3.49 7.15 -1.05
C ASN A 136 4.41 6.00 -0.62
N ILE A 137 5.64 6.30 -0.19
CA ILE A 137 6.66 5.29 0.14
C ILE A 137 6.17 4.24 1.15
N TRP A 138 5.45 4.67 2.18
CA TRP A 138 4.99 3.78 3.25
C TRP A 138 3.96 2.77 2.76
N ASP A 139 3.10 3.20 1.83
CA ASP A 139 2.08 2.36 1.21
C ASP A 139 2.70 1.36 0.24
N ILE A 140 3.63 1.84 -0.61
CA ILE A 140 4.39 0.99 -1.53
C ILE A 140 5.22 -0.05 -0.77
N TRP A 141 5.84 0.34 0.34
CA TRP A 141 6.57 -0.60 1.17
C TRP A 141 5.63 -1.65 1.77
N ALA A 142 4.47 -1.24 2.30
CA ALA A 142 3.47 -2.17 2.82
C ALA A 142 3.00 -3.18 1.77
N TRP A 143 2.69 -2.74 0.54
CA TRP A 143 2.33 -3.66 -0.54
C TRP A 143 3.48 -4.58 -0.91
N SER A 144 4.70 -4.06 -1.04
CA SER A 144 5.85 -4.89 -1.39
C SER A 144 6.14 -5.98 -0.36
N ASP A 145 5.84 -5.73 0.92
CA ASP A 145 5.93 -6.72 1.98
C ASP A 145 4.77 -7.74 1.90
N MET A 146 3.53 -7.25 1.75
CA MET A 146 2.34 -8.09 1.62
C MET A 146 2.43 -9.08 0.45
N TYR A 147 2.94 -8.64 -0.70
CA TYR A 147 3.08 -9.45 -1.91
C TYR A 147 4.48 -10.08 -2.09
N ASP A 148 5.34 -9.99 -1.07
CA ASP A 148 6.69 -10.58 -1.02
C ASP A 148 7.60 -10.20 -2.22
N CYS A 149 7.56 -8.92 -2.61
CA CYS A 149 8.34 -8.38 -3.71
C CYS A 149 9.66 -7.78 -3.24
N GLU A 150 10.70 -8.61 -3.20
CA GLU A 150 12.01 -8.21 -2.67
C GLU A 150 12.63 -7.00 -3.40
N ARG A 151 12.50 -6.93 -4.73
CA ARG A 151 13.06 -5.81 -5.50
C ARG A 151 12.44 -4.46 -5.11
N THR A 152 11.14 -4.45 -4.82
CA THR A 152 10.44 -3.23 -4.39
C THR A 152 10.73 -2.94 -2.92
N ARG A 153 10.76 -3.94 -2.04
CA ARG A 153 11.21 -3.77 -0.64
C ARG A 153 12.60 -3.15 -0.55
N SER A 154 13.56 -3.69 -1.31
CA SER A 154 14.93 -3.19 -1.36
C SER A 154 15.01 -1.75 -1.85
N ALA A 155 14.18 -1.34 -2.82
CA ALA A 155 14.11 0.04 -3.28
C ALA A 155 13.53 0.97 -2.21
N CYS A 156 12.45 0.55 -1.54
CA CYS A 156 11.85 1.29 -0.43
C CYS A 156 12.86 1.47 0.72
N PHE A 157 13.56 0.41 1.11
CA PHE A 157 14.60 0.45 2.14
C PHE A 157 15.69 1.48 1.81
N ARG A 158 16.21 1.48 0.58
CA ARG A 158 17.23 2.45 0.15
C ARG A 158 16.72 3.88 0.19
N PHE A 159 15.50 4.10 -0.29
CA PHE A 159 14.87 5.42 -0.29
C PHE A 159 14.71 5.96 1.13
N VAL A 160 14.19 5.13 2.04
CA VAL A 160 14.01 5.51 3.44
C VAL A 160 15.35 5.72 4.15
N SER A 161 16.34 4.85 3.94
CA SER A 161 17.66 5.01 4.56
C SER A 161 18.35 6.34 4.21
N SER A 162 18.07 6.88 3.02
CA SER A 162 18.61 8.17 2.57
C SER A 162 17.84 9.39 3.08
N HIS A 163 16.55 9.28 3.34
CA HIS A 163 15.67 10.43 3.66
C HIS A 163 14.92 10.28 5.01
N PHE A 164 15.35 9.37 5.88
CA PHE A 164 14.56 8.92 7.03
C PHE A 164 14.13 10.09 7.95
N VAL A 165 15.04 11.05 8.19
CA VAL A 165 14.80 12.24 9.03
C VAL A 165 13.66 13.13 8.52
N GLU A 166 13.50 13.24 7.20
CA GLU A 166 12.45 14.03 6.57
C GLU A 166 11.15 13.23 6.52
N LEU A 167 11.25 11.94 6.22
CA LEU A 167 10.10 11.05 6.08
C LEU A 167 9.31 10.85 7.38
N ILE A 168 9.96 10.86 8.55
CA ILE A 168 9.24 10.78 9.84
C ILE A 168 8.46 12.06 10.18
N LYS A 169 8.77 13.19 9.52
CA LYS A 169 8.06 14.47 9.69
C LYS A 169 6.93 14.62 8.67
N ASN A 170 6.98 13.86 7.57
CA ASN A 170 5.96 13.88 6.54
C ASN A 170 4.64 13.29 7.08
N PRO A 171 3.46 13.91 6.81
CA PRO A 171 2.16 13.41 7.26
C PRO A 171 1.87 11.96 6.82
N ALA A 172 2.48 11.49 5.72
CA ALA A 172 2.36 10.10 5.28
C ALA A 172 2.82 9.10 6.35
N TRP A 173 3.77 9.45 7.23
CA TRP A 173 4.20 8.61 8.35
C TRP A 173 3.04 8.24 9.28
N LEU A 174 2.10 9.16 9.52
CA LEU A 174 0.97 8.93 10.44
C LEU A 174 -0.02 7.89 9.91
N ARG A 175 0.01 7.62 8.59
CA ARG A 175 -0.83 6.63 7.91
C ARG A 175 -0.13 5.29 7.69
N ALA A 176 1.18 5.22 7.92
CA ALA A 176 1.95 4.01 7.68
C ALA A 176 1.50 2.83 8.58
N ARG A 177 1.61 1.62 8.06
CA ARG A 177 1.18 0.40 8.77
C ARG A 177 2.17 -0.03 9.87
N PRO A 178 1.71 -0.70 10.93
CA PRO A 178 2.56 -1.15 12.04
C PRO A 178 3.76 -2.00 11.61
N ASN A 179 3.59 -2.91 10.63
CA ASN A 179 4.69 -3.74 10.11
C ASN A 179 5.76 -2.89 9.42
N VAL A 180 5.36 -1.87 8.66
CA VAL A 180 6.30 -0.97 7.97
C VAL A 180 7.05 -0.09 8.97
N LEU A 181 6.40 0.40 10.03
CA LEU A 181 7.09 1.11 11.11
C LEU A 181 8.15 0.22 11.76
N LYS A 182 7.81 -1.05 12.08
CA LYS A 182 8.78 -2.01 12.65
C LYS A 182 9.98 -2.18 11.72
N MET A 183 9.75 -2.37 10.42
CA MET A 183 10.82 -2.48 9.42
C MET A 183 11.67 -1.20 9.33
N ALA A 184 11.05 -0.02 9.34
CA ALA A 184 11.75 1.25 9.26
C ALA A 184 12.63 1.52 10.50
N LEU A 185 12.15 1.19 11.70
CA LEU A 185 12.90 1.36 12.95
C LEU A 185 14.09 0.39 13.08
N GLN A 186 14.10 -0.70 12.31
CA GLN A 186 15.23 -1.63 12.24
C GLN A 186 16.36 -1.13 11.32
N ILE A 187 16.17 -0.01 10.61
CA ILE A 187 17.21 0.57 9.76
C ILE A 187 18.35 1.11 10.64
N ASP A 188 19.54 0.57 10.41
CA ASP A 188 20.77 0.95 11.11
C ASP A 188 21.83 1.58 10.20
N GLU A 189 21.47 1.82 8.94
CA GLU A 189 22.35 2.38 7.92
C GLU A 189 21.73 3.66 7.33
N GLY A 190 22.58 4.60 6.90
CA GLY A 190 22.15 5.86 6.28
C GLY A 190 22.03 7.04 7.24
N ILE A 191 21.16 7.99 6.91
CA ILE A 191 20.92 9.22 7.69
C ILE A 191 19.75 8.96 8.62
N ILE A 192 20.04 8.67 9.89
CA ILE A 192 19.05 8.11 10.81
C ILE A 192 18.65 9.14 11.86
N PRO A 193 17.35 9.27 12.20
CA PRO A 193 16.91 10.19 13.23
C PRO A 193 17.45 9.80 14.61
N SER A 194 17.49 10.77 15.52
CA SER A 194 17.75 10.49 16.94
C SER A 194 16.63 9.60 17.50
N GLU A 195 16.96 8.82 18.52
CA GLU A 195 15.96 7.97 19.18
C GLU A 195 14.84 8.79 19.84
N GLU A 196 15.12 10.04 20.22
CA GLU A 196 14.12 11.00 20.67
C GLU A 196 13.12 11.34 19.56
N SER A 197 13.61 11.67 18.36
CA SER A 197 12.73 11.96 17.21
C SER A 197 11.94 10.72 16.76
N LEU A 198 12.54 9.52 16.82
CA LEU A 198 11.82 8.27 16.55
C LEU A 198 10.72 8.00 17.58
N TYR A 199 11.00 8.26 18.86
CA TYR A 199 10.00 8.13 19.92
C TYR A 199 8.82 9.07 19.69
N GLU A 200 9.10 10.36 19.45
CA GLU A 200 8.07 11.36 19.20
C GLU A 200 7.21 11.01 17.99
N SER A 201 7.83 10.59 16.88
CA SER A 201 7.11 10.24 15.65
C SER A 201 6.24 8.99 15.82
N VAL A 202 6.69 7.98 16.56
CA VAL A 202 5.94 6.75 16.83
C VAL A 202 4.76 7.02 17.78
N VAL A 203 4.96 7.84 18.81
CA VAL A 203 3.87 8.23 19.73
C VAL A 203 2.84 9.09 19.00
N ALA A 204 3.27 10.02 18.13
CA ALA A 204 2.39 10.81 17.28
C ALA A 204 1.55 9.92 16.34
N TRP A 205 2.18 8.92 15.71
CA TRP A 205 1.49 7.92 14.88
C TRP A 205 0.40 7.17 15.66
N ALA A 206 0.68 6.73 16.90
CA ALA A 206 -0.31 6.03 17.70
C ALA A 206 -1.49 6.93 18.11
N LYS A 207 -1.20 8.18 18.52
CA LYS A 207 -2.23 9.16 18.89
C LYS A 207 -3.09 9.58 17.71
N TYR A 208 -2.52 9.67 16.50
CA TYR A 208 -3.27 10.00 15.29
C TYR A 208 -4.41 9.00 15.01
N GLY A 209 -4.15 7.69 15.19
CA GLY A 209 -5.20 6.67 15.02
C GLY A 209 -6.36 6.83 16.00
N MET A 210 -6.09 7.33 17.22
CA MET A 210 -7.14 7.62 18.20
C MET A 210 -8.00 8.82 17.79
N ILE A 211 -7.37 9.86 17.23
CA ILE A 211 -8.06 11.07 16.77
C ILE A 211 -8.96 10.74 15.59
N LYS A 212 -8.47 10.01 14.58
CA LYS A 212 -9.28 9.59 13.42
C LYS A 212 -10.47 8.74 13.87
N LYS A 213 -10.26 7.79 14.78
CA LYS A 213 -11.32 6.98 15.37
C LYS A 213 -12.36 7.81 16.12
N ALA A 214 -11.93 8.79 16.92
CA ALA A 214 -12.84 9.68 17.64
C ALA A 214 -13.66 10.57 16.69
N SER A 215 -13.07 11.04 15.59
CA SER A 215 -13.76 11.81 14.56
C SER A 215 -14.86 10.97 13.90
N LEU A 216 -14.53 9.76 13.43
CA LEU A 216 -15.49 8.86 12.78
C LEU A 216 -16.68 8.51 13.67
N LEU A 217 -16.46 8.34 14.99
CA LEU A 217 -17.54 8.06 15.94
C LEU A 217 -18.47 9.26 16.19
N LEU A 218 -18.03 10.49 15.92
CA LEU A 218 -18.87 11.68 16.03
C LEU A 218 -19.77 11.85 14.80
N ASP A 219 -19.32 11.40 13.62
CA ASP A 219 -20.06 11.48 12.37
C ASP A 219 -21.20 10.44 12.27
N ASP A 220 -21.12 9.35 13.04
CA ASP A 220 -22.11 8.27 13.10
C ASP A 220 -23.32 8.53 14.04
N HIS A 221 -23.42 9.72 14.65
CA HIS A 221 -24.61 10.07 15.43
C HIS A 221 -25.69 10.71 14.54
N PRO A 222 -26.85 10.05 14.32
CA PRO A 222 -28.00 10.73 13.74
C PRO A 222 -28.43 11.81 14.73
N CYS A 223 -28.23 13.07 14.33
CA CYS A 223 -28.75 14.23 15.04
C CYS A 223 -30.27 14.06 15.15
N HIS A 224 -30.75 13.58 16.30
CA HIS A 224 -32.14 13.80 16.68
C HIS A 224 -32.23 15.24 17.16
N ASP A 225 -32.96 16.05 16.40
CA ASP A 225 -33.32 17.43 16.71
C ASP A 225 -33.72 17.58 18.18
N VAL A 226 -32.83 18.19 18.97
CA VAL A 226 -33.20 18.79 20.25
C VAL A 226 -33.21 20.29 20.03
N GLU A 227 -34.41 20.87 19.99
CA GLU A 227 -34.66 22.31 20.00
C GLU A 227 -33.84 22.98 21.11
N VAL A 228 -32.80 23.71 20.72
CA VAL A 228 -32.08 24.62 21.63
C VAL A 228 -32.90 25.90 21.70
N LYS A 229 -33.59 26.10 22.83
CA LYS A 229 -34.15 27.40 23.19
C LYS A 229 -33.02 28.38 23.47
N GLU A 230 -32.92 29.39 22.62
CA GLU A 230 -32.06 30.56 22.81
C GLU A 230 -32.27 31.17 24.19
N THR A 231 -31.19 31.32 24.95
CA THR A 231 -31.09 32.34 26.00
C THR A 231 -29.83 33.15 25.80
N SER A 232 -30.06 34.44 25.59
CA SER A 232 -29.09 35.51 25.39
C SER A 232 -28.12 35.63 26.57
N VAL A 233 -26.86 36.00 26.31
CA VAL A 233 -26.26 37.34 26.55
C VAL A 233 -24.73 37.22 26.47
N GLY A 234 -24.07 38.13 25.74
CA GLY A 234 -22.80 38.71 26.21
C GLY A 234 -21.63 38.79 25.23
N ASN A 235 -21.57 39.90 24.49
CA ASN A 235 -20.41 40.44 23.77
C ASN A 235 -19.05 40.20 24.44
N ILE A 236 -18.01 39.89 23.65
CA ILE A 236 -16.80 40.73 23.56
C ILE A 236 -16.27 40.69 22.11
N SER A 237 -16.17 41.87 21.51
CA SER A 237 -15.54 42.14 20.22
C SER A 237 -14.05 42.45 20.38
N SER A 238 -13.32 42.28 19.28
CA SER A 238 -11.99 42.81 18.96
C SER A 238 -10.78 42.03 19.51
N VAL A 239 -9.86 41.62 18.64
CA VAL A 239 -8.65 42.40 18.29
C VAL A 239 -7.98 41.82 17.02
N ALA A 240 -7.65 42.75 16.10
CA ALA A 240 -6.60 42.77 15.08
C ALA A 240 -6.63 41.83 13.85
N GLN A 241 -7.10 42.43 12.75
CA GLN A 241 -6.42 42.39 11.43
C GLN A 241 -5.12 43.22 11.45
N GLN A 242 -4.34 43.02 10.38
CA GLN A 242 -3.15 43.75 9.87
C GLN A 242 -1.84 43.01 10.14
N GLN A 243 -0.91 42.81 9.20
CA GLN A 243 -0.73 43.22 7.80
C GLN A 243 0.52 42.44 7.32
N ASN A 244 0.58 41.99 6.07
CA ASN A 244 1.64 42.40 5.14
C ASN A 244 1.47 41.74 3.77
N GLU A 245 1.37 42.62 2.77
CA GLU A 245 1.49 42.35 1.35
C GLU A 245 2.97 42.35 0.92
N GLU A 246 3.19 41.75 -0.26
CA GLU A 246 4.00 42.32 -1.37
C GLU A 246 5.32 41.64 -1.81
N VAL A 247 5.17 40.70 -2.77
CA VAL A 247 5.57 40.74 -4.21
C VAL A 247 7.05 40.91 -4.66
N ASP A 248 7.42 39.98 -5.56
CA ASP A 248 8.11 40.10 -6.87
C ASP A 248 9.56 39.60 -7.09
N ARG A 249 9.67 38.75 -8.14
CA ARG A 249 10.70 38.62 -9.20
C ARG A 249 12.18 38.39 -8.76
N LYS A 250 13.01 37.55 -9.39
CA LYS A 250 13.11 37.10 -10.79
C LYS A 250 14.26 36.07 -10.97
N ASP A 251 14.29 35.45 -12.15
CA ASP A 251 15.46 35.00 -12.95
C ASP A 251 15.97 33.54 -12.93
N GLN A 252 16.07 33.05 -14.17
CA GLN A 252 16.62 31.79 -14.69
C GLN A 252 18.16 31.80 -14.72
N GLU A 253 18.79 30.62 -14.68
CA GLU A 253 19.77 30.10 -15.66
C GLU A 253 20.32 28.73 -15.18
N LYS A 254 20.09 27.63 -15.92
CA LYS A 254 21.01 26.91 -16.85
C LYS A 254 22.18 26.15 -16.21
N GLY A 255 22.28 24.86 -16.55
CA GLY A 255 23.55 24.27 -17.04
C GLY A 255 23.93 22.85 -16.61
N GLY A 256 24.06 21.94 -17.61
CA GLY A 256 24.95 20.74 -17.66
C GLY A 256 24.49 19.51 -16.87
N GLY A 257 24.31 18.29 -17.42
CA GLY A 257 25.24 17.47 -18.23
C GLY A 257 26.17 16.68 -17.30
N ALA A 258 26.47 15.38 -17.40
CA ALA A 258 26.13 14.24 -18.26
C ALA A 258 26.57 12.95 -17.51
N ASP A 259 26.33 11.77 -18.12
CA ASP A 259 27.07 10.49 -17.95
C ASP A 259 26.85 9.67 -16.65
N ASN A 260 26.84 8.33 -16.61
CA ASN A 260 26.78 7.22 -17.57
C ASN A 260 26.46 5.94 -16.77
N ASP A 261 25.93 4.93 -17.47
CA ASP A 261 26.09 3.48 -17.30
C ASP A 261 26.24 2.86 -15.89
N ASP A 262 25.37 1.89 -15.57
CA ASP A 262 25.89 0.53 -15.39
C ASP A 262 24.80 -0.55 -15.50
N ASN A 263 25.20 -1.55 -16.27
CA ASN A 263 24.50 -2.74 -16.69
C ASN A 263 24.93 -3.88 -15.75
N ASP A 264 24.01 -4.53 -15.03
CA ASP A 264 24.36 -5.77 -14.35
C ASP A 264 23.25 -6.83 -14.44
N GLN A 265 23.63 -7.96 -15.04
CA GLN A 265 22.87 -9.18 -15.15
C GLN A 265 23.22 -10.09 -13.97
N GLY A 266 22.34 -10.11 -12.97
CA GLY A 266 22.39 -11.07 -11.86
C GLY A 266 21.25 -12.07 -11.94
N VAL A 267 21.53 -13.26 -12.47
CA VAL A 267 20.69 -14.46 -12.41
C VAL A 267 20.55 -14.87 -10.94
N ASP A 268 19.34 -15.03 -10.40
CA ASP A 268 19.19 -15.96 -9.27
C ASP A 268 17.84 -16.65 -9.13
N LYS A 269 17.97 -17.88 -8.62
CA LYS A 269 17.07 -19.03 -8.68
C LYS A 269 15.83 -18.85 -7.80
N GLN A 270 14.64 -19.04 -8.38
CA GLN A 270 13.39 -19.20 -7.63
C GLN A 270 13.44 -20.49 -6.81
N SER A 271 13.51 -20.35 -5.48
CA SER A 271 13.16 -21.41 -4.55
C SER A 271 11.66 -21.33 -4.26
N LEU A 272 10.87 -22.19 -4.90
CA LEU A 272 9.44 -22.33 -4.63
C LEU A 272 9.22 -22.77 -3.17
N ARG A 273 8.73 -21.86 -2.32
CA ARG A 273 7.99 -22.23 -1.11
C ARG A 273 6.50 -22.19 -1.44
N GLN A 274 5.91 -23.37 -1.58
CA GLN A 274 4.45 -23.54 -1.64
C GLN A 274 3.84 -23.03 -0.33
N LYS A 275 3.14 -21.89 -0.38
CA LYS A 275 2.11 -21.55 0.61
C LYS A 275 0.75 -21.86 -0.02
N GLN A 276 -0.08 -22.56 0.72
CA GLN A 276 -1.43 -22.99 0.31
C GLN A 276 -2.32 -21.76 0.08
N PRO A 277 -3.24 -21.80 -0.90
CA PRO A 277 -4.20 -20.72 -1.09
C PRO A 277 -5.17 -20.64 0.08
N LEU A 278 -5.48 -19.41 0.50
CA LEU A 278 -6.54 -19.07 1.45
C LEU A 278 -7.88 -19.58 0.91
N ASN A 279 -8.59 -20.37 1.73
CA ASN A 279 -9.95 -20.82 1.44
C ASN A 279 -10.89 -19.63 1.34
N VAL A 280 -11.51 -19.42 0.17
CA VAL A 280 -12.58 -18.46 -0.02
C VAL A 280 -13.89 -19.10 0.45
N VAL A 281 -14.47 -18.57 1.52
CA VAL A 281 -15.86 -18.83 1.92
C VAL A 281 -16.74 -17.84 1.16
N ILE A 282 -17.50 -18.33 0.18
CA ILE A 282 -18.52 -17.52 -0.51
C ILE A 282 -19.79 -17.60 0.33
N GLN A 283 -20.09 -16.54 1.10
CA GLN A 283 -21.38 -16.40 1.77
C GLN A 283 -22.39 -15.79 0.79
N ASN A 284 -23.46 -16.54 0.55
CA ASN A 284 -24.68 -16.07 -0.09
C ASN A 284 -25.53 -15.36 0.96
N ASP A 285 -25.92 -14.10 0.72
CA ASP A 285 -27.12 -13.55 1.32
C ASP A 285 -27.98 -12.84 0.28
N ASN A 286 -29.27 -13.14 0.36
CA ASN A 286 -30.29 -12.78 -0.61
C ASN A 286 -30.88 -11.38 -0.35
N ASN A 287 -30.94 -10.58 -1.43
CA ASN A 287 -32.07 -9.73 -1.83
C ASN A 287 -32.55 -8.60 -0.89
N THR A 288 -32.45 -7.34 -1.33
CA THR A 288 -33.63 -6.53 -1.73
C THR A 288 -33.21 -5.36 -2.61
N ASN A 289 -34.01 -5.15 -3.64
CA ASN A 289 -33.89 -4.20 -4.74
C ASN A 289 -34.56 -2.86 -4.39
N THR A 290 -33.86 -1.73 -4.50
CA THR A 290 -34.48 -0.40 -4.67
C THR A 290 -33.62 0.49 -5.56
N ASN A 291 -34.13 0.78 -6.76
CA ASN A 291 -33.66 1.80 -7.68
C ASN A 291 -33.79 3.21 -7.07
N HIS A 292 -32.72 4.00 -7.10
CA HIS A 292 -32.79 5.45 -7.28
C HIS A 292 -31.54 5.93 -8.05
N GLY A 293 -31.75 6.46 -9.25
CA GLY A 293 -30.74 7.17 -10.00
C GLY A 293 -30.81 8.66 -9.69
N ILE A 294 -29.66 9.31 -9.51
CA ILE A 294 -29.47 10.75 -9.61
C ILE A 294 -28.06 10.98 -10.19
N ASN A 295 -28.00 11.77 -11.27
CA ASN A 295 -26.78 12.40 -11.76
C ASN A 295 -26.42 13.57 -10.84
N SER A 296 -25.14 13.81 -10.57
CA SER A 296 -24.59 15.16 -10.52
C SER A 296 -23.08 15.13 -10.38
N ASP A 297 -22.45 15.90 -11.26
CA ASP A 297 -21.08 16.36 -11.24
C ASP A 297 -20.65 16.91 -9.87
N GLY A 298 -19.41 16.63 -9.52
CA GLY A 298 -18.70 17.15 -8.35
C GLY A 298 -17.24 16.74 -8.47
N ASP A 299 -16.45 17.57 -9.14
CA ASP A 299 -14.99 17.57 -9.03
C ASP A 299 -14.63 18.01 -7.61
N ASP A 300 -14.70 17.08 -6.67
CA ASP A 300 -13.97 17.17 -5.41
C ASP A 300 -12.72 16.30 -5.58
N ASP A 301 -11.55 16.91 -5.42
CA ASP A 301 -10.27 16.21 -5.24
C ASP A 301 -10.36 15.36 -3.97
N VAL A 302 -11.03 14.21 -4.08
CA VAL A 302 -10.93 13.14 -3.10
C VAL A 302 -9.52 12.61 -3.26
N GLU A 303 -8.64 12.97 -2.34
CA GLU A 303 -7.43 12.19 -2.09
C GLU A 303 -7.91 10.77 -1.74
N GLU A 304 -8.03 9.94 -2.77
CA GLU A 304 -8.57 8.59 -2.70
C GLU A 304 -7.68 7.80 -1.74
N GLU A 305 -8.18 7.64 -0.50
CA GLU A 305 -7.38 7.17 0.62
C GLU A 305 -6.81 5.78 0.30
N LEU A 306 -5.49 5.72 0.28
CA LEU A 306 -4.73 4.60 -0.27
C LEU A 306 -4.85 3.27 0.48
N PHE A 307 -5.64 3.21 1.55
CA PHE A 307 -6.10 2.01 2.26
C PHE A 307 -7.23 2.37 3.23
N ASP A 308 -8.45 1.85 3.02
CA ASP A 308 -9.58 2.11 3.93
C ASP A 308 -9.89 0.94 4.89
N ASP A 309 -9.03 -0.09 4.95
CA ASP A 309 -9.26 -1.28 5.77
C ASP A 309 -8.15 -1.46 6.83
N ASP A 310 -8.59 -1.61 8.09
CA ASP A 310 -7.85 -1.98 9.31
C ASP A 310 -6.95 -0.92 9.99
N PHE A 311 -7.54 0.17 10.47
CA PHE A 311 -6.99 0.88 11.64
C PHE A 311 -7.34 0.11 12.94
N GLU A 312 -6.77 -1.08 13.10
CA GLU A 312 -6.78 -1.85 14.35
C GLU A 312 -6.15 -1.05 15.51
N ASP A 313 -6.35 -1.52 16.75
CA ASP A 313 -5.95 -0.85 17.99
C ASP A 313 -4.43 -0.53 18.04
N ARG A 314 -4.05 0.63 17.49
CA ARG A 314 -2.66 1.13 17.44
C ARG A 314 -2.00 1.18 18.81
N ARG A 315 -2.77 1.13 19.91
CA ARG A 315 -2.23 1.06 21.27
C ARG A 315 -1.44 -0.22 21.51
N MET A 316 -1.94 -1.37 21.05
CA MET A 316 -1.24 -2.65 21.20
C MET A 316 -0.01 -2.69 20.30
N ASP A 317 -0.13 -2.20 19.07
CA ASP A 317 1.02 -2.08 18.18
C ASP A 317 2.08 -1.11 18.70
N LEU A 318 1.68 0.01 19.32
CA LEU A 318 2.61 0.95 19.92
C LEU A 318 3.52 0.26 20.95
N ALA A 319 2.96 -0.57 21.83
CA ALA A 319 3.76 -1.31 22.81
C ALA A 319 4.76 -2.28 22.15
N ALA A 320 4.42 -2.85 21.00
CA ALA A 320 5.34 -3.69 20.21
C ALA A 320 6.39 -2.85 19.46
N ILE A 321 6.00 -1.70 18.91
CA ILE A 321 6.85 -0.81 18.11
C ILE A 321 7.88 -0.10 19.00
N LEU A 322 7.51 0.31 20.23
CA LEU A 322 8.43 0.96 21.17
C LEU A 322 9.64 0.08 21.52
N GLN A 323 9.55 -1.25 21.40
CA GLN A 323 10.67 -2.17 21.61
C GLN A 323 11.75 -2.06 20.53
N TYR A 324 11.46 -1.43 19.39
CA TYR A 324 12.44 -1.16 18.34
C TYR A 324 13.21 0.14 18.56
N ILE A 325 12.76 1.00 19.49
CA ILE A 325 13.44 2.24 19.87
C ILE A 325 14.46 1.94 20.97
N ARG A 326 15.65 2.51 20.84
CA ARG A 326 16.75 2.32 21.79
C ARG A 326 16.67 3.34 22.90
N PHE A 327 15.79 3.10 23.85
CA PHE A 327 15.67 3.91 25.08
C PHE A 327 17.00 4.17 25.80
N PRO A 328 17.98 3.24 25.84
CA PRO A 328 19.31 3.52 26.40
C PRO A 328 20.11 4.64 25.72
N LEU A 329 19.73 5.07 24.50
CA LEU A 329 20.36 6.18 23.77
C LEU A 329 19.55 7.49 23.86
N ILE A 330 18.39 7.48 24.53
CA ILE A 330 17.57 8.66 24.76
C ILE A 330 18.10 9.40 25.99
N HIS A 331 18.19 10.73 25.95
CA HIS A 331 18.75 11.49 27.05
C HIS A 331 17.91 11.33 28.34
N PRO A 332 18.52 11.19 29.54
CA PRO A 332 17.79 11.02 30.81
C PRO A 332 16.74 12.10 31.08
N SER A 333 17.03 13.35 30.70
CA SER A 333 16.06 14.44 30.87
C SER A 333 14.82 14.25 29.99
N PHE A 334 14.96 13.65 28.81
CA PHE A 334 13.84 13.36 27.92
C PHE A 334 12.98 12.23 28.49
N LEU A 335 13.61 11.15 28.99
CA LEU A 335 12.92 10.04 29.65
C LEU A 335 12.04 10.52 30.81
N VAL A 336 12.58 11.35 31.71
CA VAL A 336 11.86 11.85 32.89
C VAL A 336 10.82 12.92 32.52
N ASN A 337 11.12 13.81 31.58
CA ASN A 337 10.24 14.95 31.30
C ASN A 337 9.18 14.69 30.23
N VAL A 338 9.37 13.69 29.38
CA VAL A 338 8.47 13.39 28.26
C VAL A 338 7.86 12.01 28.44
N VAL A 339 8.67 10.96 28.53
CA VAL A 339 8.18 9.57 28.52
C VAL A 339 7.42 9.24 29.82
N GLU A 340 8.04 9.48 30.98
CA GLU A 340 7.46 9.16 32.29
C GLU A 340 6.23 10.02 32.62
N LYS A 341 6.13 11.22 32.02
CA LYS A 341 5.01 12.14 32.20
C LYS A 341 3.83 11.87 31.28
N ASP A 342 3.98 11.05 30.23
CA ASP A 342 2.90 10.74 29.30
C ASP A 342 2.08 9.53 29.81
N PRO A 343 0.86 9.73 30.33
CA PRO A 343 0.05 8.63 30.88
C PRO A 343 -0.33 7.61 29.80
N PHE A 344 -0.52 8.08 28.55
CA PHE A 344 -0.89 7.20 27.44
C PHE A 344 0.20 6.16 27.18
N VAL A 345 1.47 6.55 27.30
CA VAL A 345 2.62 5.67 27.10
C VAL A 345 2.91 4.85 28.36
N MET A 346 2.80 5.45 29.55
CA MET A 346 3.08 4.77 30.82
C MET A 346 2.07 3.68 31.20
N ASP A 347 0.87 3.71 30.63
CA ASP A 347 -0.15 2.67 30.77
C ASP A 347 0.06 1.48 29.83
N LEU A 348 1.03 1.54 28.90
CA LEU A 348 1.33 0.45 27.98
C LEU A 348 2.13 -0.67 28.68
N PRO A 349 1.89 -1.94 28.32
CA PRO A 349 2.68 -3.05 28.83
C PRO A 349 4.13 -2.96 28.35
N GLY A 350 5.08 -3.26 29.25
CA GLY A 350 6.51 -3.34 28.93
C GLY A 350 7.28 -2.02 28.89
N VAL A 351 6.61 -0.86 28.85
CA VAL A 351 7.29 0.46 28.81
C VAL A 351 8.11 0.73 30.06
N ARG A 352 7.62 0.35 31.24
CA ARG A 352 8.36 0.50 32.50
C ARG A 352 9.66 -0.30 32.51
N ASP A 353 9.65 -1.47 31.87
CA ASP A 353 10.85 -2.30 31.74
C ASP A 353 11.88 -1.62 30.82
N LEU A 354 11.43 -1.01 29.71
CA LEU A 354 12.27 -0.22 28.80
C LEU A 354 12.89 1.00 29.51
N LEU A 355 12.11 1.73 30.30
CA LEU A 355 12.60 2.86 31.11
C LEU A 355 13.63 2.41 32.15
N PHE A 356 13.34 1.32 32.87
CA PHE A 356 14.27 0.78 33.86
C PHE A 356 15.59 0.34 33.22
N GLU A 357 15.55 -0.30 32.06
CA GLU A 357 16.73 -0.66 31.27
C GLU A 357 17.56 0.57 30.88
N ALA A 358 16.91 1.64 30.43
CA ALA A 358 17.58 2.89 30.07
C ALA A 358 18.18 3.63 31.28
N TYR A 359 17.45 3.73 32.40
CA TYR A 359 17.99 4.34 33.62
C TYR A 359 19.17 3.53 34.18
N ARG A 360 19.09 2.20 34.13
CA ARG A 360 20.21 1.33 34.50
C ARG A 360 21.41 1.53 33.58
N HIS A 361 21.19 1.65 32.26
CA HIS A 361 22.26 1.93 31.31
C HIS A 361 22.96 3.26 31.64
N HIS A 362 22.23 4.34 31.92
CA HIS A 362 22.83 5.62 32.28
C HIS A 362 23.52 5.60 33.66
N ALA A 363 22.95 4.91 34.65
CA ALA A 363 23.54 4.83 35.99
C ALA A 363 24.83 3.98 36.03
N VAL A 364 24.95 2.97 35.17
CA VAL A 364 26.12 2.07 35.11
C VAL A 364 27.14 2.51 34.05
N GLY A 365 26.69 3.16 32.97
CA GLY A 365 27.50 3.59 31.83
C GLY A 365 28.62 4.59 32.17
N ASP A 366 28.44 5.41 33.20
CA ASP A 366 29.50 6.30 33.72
C ASP A 366 30.66 5.53 34.40
N SER A 367 30.50 4.23 34.69
CA SER A 367 31.49 3.43 35.43
C SER A 367 32.24 2.40 34.56
N VAL A 368 31.73 2.04 33.38
CA VAL A 368 32.31 0.98 32.55
C VAL A 368 32.21 1.38 31.08
N GLY A 369 33.28 1.95 30.55
CA GLY A 369 33.45 2.08 29.11
C GLY A 369 33.35 0.69 28.47
N ILE A 370 32.40 0.54 27.55
CA ILE A 370 32.10 -0.70 26.81
C ILE A 370 31.36 -1.74 27.67
N LEU A 371 30.05 -1.52 27.87
CA LEU A 371 29.16 -2.66 28.08
C LEU A 371 28.92 -3.34 26.74
N ASP A 372 29.18 -4.64 26.73
CA ASP A 372 28.94 -5.54 25.61
C ASP A 372 27.45 -5.41 25.18
N ASN A 373 27.21 -4.96 23.95
CA ASN A 373 25.89 -4.72 23.34
C ASN A 373 24.99 -5.98 23.25
N THR A 374 25.41 -7.09 23.86
CA THR A 374 24.81 -8.42 23.83
C THR A 374 23.76 -8.64 24.92
N SER A 375 23.68 -7.76 25.94
CA SER A 375 22.78 -7.92 27.09
C SER A 375 21.51 -7.04 27.07
N PHE A 376 21.38 -6.11 26.13
CA PHE A 376 20.25 -5.18 26.06
C PHE A 376 19.23 -5.65 25.02
N ARG A 377 17.92 -5.47 25.30
CA ARG A 377 16.85 -5.79 24.33
C ARG A 377 17.00 -4.95 23.07
N CYS A 378 17.54 -3.74 23.20
CA CYS A 378 17.82 -2.83 22.10
C CYS A 378 19.35 -2.72 21.89
N LYS A 379 19.86 -3.11 20.72
CA LYS A 379 21.29 -2.94 20.37
C LYS A 379 21.58 -1.48 20.04
N ALA A 380 22.69 -0.92 20.50
CA ALA A 380 23.10 0.43 20.10
C ALA A 380 23.53 0.48 18.63
N ARG A 381 23.16 1.54 17.91
CA ARG A 381 23.66 1.84 16.56
C ARG A 381 25.13 2.20 16.68
N HIS A 382 26.00 1.64 15.83
CA HIS A 382 27.40 2.05 15.80
C HIS A 382 27.46 3.55 15.47
N ILE A 383 27.85 4.36 16.44
CA ILE A 383 28.29 5.73 16.19
C ILE A 383 29.53 5.58 15.32
N LYS A 384 29.44 5.92 14.03
CA LYS A 384 30.66 6.20 13.27
C LYS A 384 31.28 7.40 13.96
N SER A 385 32.34 7.16 14.72
CA SER A 385 33.21 8.23 15.18
C SER A 385 33.78 8.89 13.93
N ASP A 386 33.47 10.16 13.72
CA ASP A 386 34.15 11.00 12.75
C ASP A 386 35.66 11.00 13.12
N GLU A 387 36.49 10.41 12.26
CA GLU A 387 37.94 10.63 12.22
C GLU A 387 38.30 11.65 11.14
#